data_AF-A0A537SI00-F1
#
_entry.id   AF-A0A537SI00-F1
#
_cell.length_a   1.000
_cell.length_b   1.000
_cell.length_c   1.000
_cell.angle_alpha   90.00
_cell.angle_beta   90.00
_cell.angle_gamma   90.00
#
_symmetry.space_group_name_H-M   'P 1'
#
loop_
_entity.id
_entity.type
_entity.pdbx_description
1 polymer ?
#
loop_
_entity_poly.entity_id
_entity_poly.type
_entity_poly.pdbx_seq_one_letter_code
_entity_poly.pdbx_strand_id
1 'polypeptide(L)' 'IADHSARAGEGTSVAKTLHRIEESTLRQEIEAAGFKLAAEADFLRHPEDPRDAAVFRPQVPVDEFVLKYQKPL' A
#
# COMPACT_ATOMS: atom_id res chain seq x y z
N ILE A 1 -4.82 -2.44 -7.77
CA ILE A 1 -4.83 -1.74 -6.48
C ILE A 1 -3.58 -0.88 -6.46
N ALA A 2 -3.74 0.41 -6.21
CA ALA A 2 -2.66 1.32 -5.86
C ALA A 2 -3.06 1.96 -4.52
N ASP A 3 -2.15 1.98 -3.54
CA ASP A 3 -2.43 2.53 -2.21
C ASP A 3 -1.12 3.02 -1.55
N HIS A 4 -1.24 3.90 -0.57
CA HIS A 4 -0.11 4.57 0.08
C HIS A 4 0.54 3.66 1.11
N SER A 5 1.84 3.43 0.96
CA SER A 5 2.59 2.52 1.81
C SER A 5 2.75 3.08 3.23
N ALA A 6 2.37 2.29 4.21
CA ALA A 6 2.74 2.50 5.61
C ALA A 6 4.11 1.87 5.92
N ARG A 7 4.61 2.08 7.14
CA ARG A 7 5.81 1.38 7.62
C ARG A 7 5.48 -0.07 7.97
N ALA A 8 6.51 -0.91 7.93
CA ALA A 8 6.39 -2.29 8.40
C ALA A 8 6.02 -2.30 9.90
N GLY A 9 5.05 -3.12 10.28
CA GLY A 9 4.53 -3.23 11.64
C GLY A 9 3.40 -2.26 11.96
N GLU A 10 3.02 -1.35 11.06
CA GLU A 10 1.88 -0.46 11.27
C GLU A 10 0.55 -1.09 10.85
N GLY A 11 0.55 -2.11 9.99
CA GLY A 11 -0.66 -2.77 9.52
C GLY A 11 -1.71 -1.75 9.02
N THR A 12 -2.85 -1.67 9.72
CA THR A 12 -3.92 -0.68 9.48
C THR A 12 -4.01 0.42 10.53
N SER A 13 -3.12 0.43 11.53
CA SER A 13 -3.20 1.33 12.70
C SER A 13 -3.15 2.81 12.32
N VAL A 14 -2.47 3.15 11.22
CA VAL A 14 -2.31 4.52 10.71
C VAL A 14 -3.27 4.86 9.56
N ALA A 15 -4.16 3.95 9.17
CA ALA A 15 -5.05 4.15 8.01
C ALA A 15 -5.95 5.39 8.17
N LYS A 16 -6.39 5.70 9.39
CA LYS A 16 -7.24 6.87 9.65
C LYS A 16 -6.47 8.17 9.85
N THR A 17 -5.24 8.10 10.35
CA THR A 17 -4.44 9.28 10.72
C THR A 17 -3.55 9.73 9.58
N LEU A 18 -2.91 8.78 8.87
CA LEU A 18 -1.98 9.06 7.77
C LEU A 18 -2.56 8.74 6.39
N HIS A 19 -3.68 8.01 6.32
CA HIS A 19 -4.21 7.47 5.06
C HIS A 19 -3.20 6.56 4.35
N ARG A 20 -2.60 5.65 5.13
CA ARG A 20 -1.60 4.67 4.69
C ARG A 20 -1.94 3.27 5.22
N ILE A 21 -1.54 2.25 4.48
CA ILE A 21 -1.70 0.84 4.87
C ILE A 21 -0.41 0.07 4.60
N GLU A 22 -0.08 -0.90 5.46
CA GLU A 22 1.03 -1.81 5.19
C GLU A 22 0.66 -2.76 4.05
N GLU A 23 1.49 -2.81 3.01
CA GLU A 23 1.25 -3.63 1.82
C GLU A 23 1.03 -5.11 2.17
N SER A 24 1.79 -5.64 3.13
CA SER A 24 1.67 -7.04 3.57
C SER A 24 0.28 -7.35 4.10
N THR A 25 -0.32 -6.42 4.85
CA THR A 25 -1.67 -6.54 5.41
C THR A 25 -2.71 -6.51 4.30
N LEU A 26 -2.61 -5.56 3.36
CA LEU A 26 -3.51 -5.51 2.21
C LEU A 26 -3.43 -6.79 1.37
N ARG A 27 -2.22 -7.27 1.07
CA ARG A 27 -2.01 -8.51 0.30
C ARG A 27 -2.67 -9.70 0.98
N GLN A 28 -2.47 -9.87 2.28
CA GLN A 28 -3.07 -10.95 3.06
C GLN A 28 -4.61 -10.92 2.99
N GLU A 29 -5.23 -9.76 3.19
CA GLU A 29 -6.69 -9.63 3.15
C GLU A 29 -7.26 -9.92 1.75
N ILE A 30 -6.62 -9.39 0.69
CA ILE A 30 -7.05 -9.60 -0.70
C ILE A 30 -6.89 -11.06 -1.12
N GLU A 31 -5.78 -11.69 -0.77
CA GLU A 31 -5.53 -13.11 -1.08
C GLU A 31 -6.44 -14.04 -0.28
N ALA A 32 -6.74 -13.72 0.99
CA ALA A 32 -7.72 -14.45 1.79
C ALA A 32 -9.14 -14.37 1.21
N ALA A 33 -9.47 -13.29 0.50
CA ALA A 33 -10.71 -13.15 -0.26
C ALA A 33 -10.73 -13.93 -1.60
N GLY A 34 -9.67 -14.68 -1.90
CA GLY A 34 -9.58 -15.56 -3.07
C GLY A 34 -9.01 -14.90 -4.34
N PHE A 35 -8.60 -13.64 -4.27
CA PHE A 35 -7.88 -13.01 -5.37
C PHE A 35 -6.46 -13.57 -5.48
N LYS A 36 -5.93 -13.63 -6.70
CA LYS A 36 -4.55 -14.08 -6.96
C LYS A 36 -3.71 -12.92 -7.48
N LEU A 37 -2.54 -12.68 -6.89
CA LEU A 37 -1.62 -11.68 -7.39
C LEU A 37 -1.13 -12.11 -8.78
N ALA A 38 -1.31 -11.24 -9.76
CA ALA A 38 -0.96 -11.48 -11.16
C ALA A 38 0.28 -10.69 -11.59
N ALA A 39 0.49 -9.50 -11.04
CA ALA A 39 1.68 -8.68 -11.26
C ALA A 39 1.80 -7.59 -10.19
N GLU A 40 3.00 -7.05 -10.05
CA GLU A 40 3.29 -5.85 -9.27
C GLU A 40 4.10 -4.86 -10.12
N ALA A 41 4.10 -3.59 -9.73
CA ALA A 41 4.87 -2.56 -10.42
C ALA A 41 5.49 -1.59 -9.41
N ASP A 42 6.59 -0.97 -9.82
CA ASP A 42 7.46 -0.13 -8.99
C ASP A 42 7.49 1.35 -9.39
N PHE A 43 6.74 1.74 -10.43
CA PHE A 43 6.78 3.11 -10.96
C PHE A 43 6.23 4.21 -10.03
N LEU A 44 5.60 3.84 -8.90
CA LEU A 44 5.19 4.77 -7.82
C LEU A 44 5.97 4.55 -6.51
N ARG A 45 7.09 3.82 -6.56
CA ARG A 45 7.93 3.62 -5.39
C ARG A 45 8.83 4.83 -5.18
N HIS A 46 8.81 5.31 -3.94
CA HIS A 46 9.57 6.48 -3.49
C HIS A 46 10.28 6.14 -2.18
N PRO A 47 11.49 5.53 -2.24
CA PRO A 47 12.25 5.17 -1.04
C PRO A 47 12.64 6.38 -0.19
N GLU A 48 12.57 7.58 -0.74
CA GLU A 48 12.73 8.86 -0.04
C GLU A 48 11.54 9.26 0.86
N ASP A 49 10.36 8.65 0.69
CA ASP A 49 9.20 8.89 1.57
C ASP A 49 9.41 8.22 2.94
N PRO A 50 9.47 8.97 4.05
CA PRO A 50 9.64 8.40 5.38
C PRO A 50 8.40 7.65 5.89
N ARG A 51 7.23 7.81 5.26
CA ARG A 51 5.97 7.16 5.60
C ARG A 51 5.44 7.48 7.02
N ASP A 52 5.76 8.64 7.60
CA ASP A 52 5.23 9.12 8.90
C ASP A 52 4.23 10.27 8.81
N ALA A 53 3.92 10.74 7.61
CA ALA A 53 3.03 11.88 7.39
C ALA A 53 1.81 11.51 6.56
N ALA A 54 0.73 12.25 6.78
CA ALA A 54 -0.48 12.15 5.98
C ALA A 54 -0.24 12.60 4.53
N VAL A 55 -0.87 11.93 3.57
CA VAL A 55 -0.55 12.05 2.14
C VAL A 55 -1.15 13.28 1.44
N PHE A 56 -2.01 14.06 2.12
CA PHE A 56 -2.82 15.11 1.46
C PHE A 56 -2.03 16.34 0.98
N ARG A 57 -0.80 16.56 1.48
CA ARG A 57 0.11 17.65 1.08
C ARG A 57 1.56 17.23 1.28
N PRO A 58 2.05 16.29 0.45
CA PRO A 58 3.32 15.65 0.71
C PRO A 58 4.47 16.58 0.28
N GLN A 59 5.55 16.57 1.06
CA GLN A 59 6.76 17.37 0.76
C GLN A 59 7.67 16.67 -0.26
N VAL A 60 7.55 15.35 -0.34
CA VAL A 60 8.22 14.46 -1.29
C VAL A 60 7.15 13.63 -2.00
N PRO A 61 7.42 13.06 -3.18
CA PRO A 61 6.53 12.07 -3.77
C PRO A 61 6.19 10.95 -2.76
N VAL A 62 4.93 10.53 -2.72
CA VAL A 62 4.43 9.55 -1.74
C VAL A 62 4.70 8.14 -2.24
N ASP A 63 5.23 7.28 -1.39
CA ASP A 63 5.45 5.87 -1.74
C ASP A 63 4.13 5.13 -1.82
N GLU A 64 3.81 4.62 -3.01
CA GLU A 64 2.64 3.79 -3.27
C GLU A 64 3.08 2.43 -3.83
N PHE A 65 2.40 1.37 -3.40
CA PHE A 65 2.54 0.07 -4.03
C PHE A 65 1.48 -0.10 -5.12
N VAL A 66 1.82 -0.80 -6.20
CA VAL A 66 0.89 -1.11 -7.29
C VAL A 66 0.82 -2.61 -7.47
N LEU A 67 -0.37 -3.17 -7.21
CA LEU A 67 -0.64 -4.60 -7.25
C LEU A 67 -1.80 -4.90 -8.20
N LYS A 68 -1.58 -5.82 -9.13
CA LYS A 68 -2.59 -6.33 -10.05
C LYS A 68 -3.07 -7.69 -9.57
N TYR A 69 -4.37 -7.81 -9.35
CA TYR A 69 -5.00 -9.06 -8.95
C TYR A 69 -5.92 -9.62 -10.04
N GLN A 70 -5.97 -10.93 -10.12
CA GLN A 70 -7.00 -11.67 -10.83
C GLN A 70 -8.13 -12.01 -9.83
N LYS A 71 -9.37 -11.76 -10.23
CA LYS A 71 -10.57 -12.09 -9.44
C LYS A 71 -10.67 -13.62 -9.25
N PRO A 72 -11.14 -14.10 -8.07
CA PRO A 72 -11.54 -15.50 -7.93
C PRO A 72 -12.57 -15.91 -8.99
N LEU A 73 -12.51 -17.18 -9.40
CA LEU A 73 -13.50 -17.80 -10.29
C LEU A 73 -14.82 -18.02 -9.55
#